data_AF-A0A3A4ZZL7-F1
#
_entry.id   AF-A0A3A4ZZL7-F1
#
_cell.length_a   1.000
_cell.length_b   1.000
_cell.length_c   1.000
_cell.angle_alpha   90.00
_cell.angle_beta   90.00
_cell.angle_gamma   90.00
#
_symmetry.space_group_name_H-M   'P 1'
#
loop_
_entity.id
_entity.type
_entity.pdbx_description
1 polymer ?
#
loop_
_entity_poly.entity_id
_entity_poly.type
_entity_poly.pdbx_seq_one_letter_code
_entity_poly.pdbx_strand_id
1 'polypeptide(L)' 'MFNYYSQNEKEDIDDEFNDEIDEDVKELMENHDIDQDQAEQAQELMDEGLDEEEAVEVAEEGL' A
#
# COMPACT_ATOMS: atom_id res chain seq x y z
N MET A 1 5.01 -30.75 29.45
CA MET A 1 6.28 -30.30 28.85
C MET A 1 6.15 -30.53 27.35
N PHE A 2 5.97 -29.58 26.44
CA PHE A 2 6.02 -28.11 26.43
C PHE A 2 4.80 -27.59 25.63
N ASN A 3 4.20 -26.46 26.03
CA ASN A 3 3.36 -25.66 25.14
C ASN A 3 4.32 -24.79 24.32
N TYR A 4 4.33 -24.94 22.99
CA TYR A 4 4.97 -23.97 22.11
C TYR A 4 3.88 -23.23 21.34
N TYR A 5 4.05 -21.92 21.34
CA TYR A 5 3.13 -20.90 20.89
C TYR A 5 2.71 -21.08 19.42
N SER A 6 1.46 -20.76 19.14
CA SER A 6 0.95 -20.39 17.83
C SER A 6 1.71 -19.14 17.37
N GLN A 7 2.86 -19.31 16.73
CA GLN A 7 3.47 -18.23 15.97
C GLN A 7 2.82 -18.27 14.60
N ASN A 8 1.82 -17.41 14.43
CA ASN A 8 1.54 -16.85 13.12
C ASN A 8 2.81 -16.11 12.71
N GLU A 9 3.73 -16.78 12.03
CA GLU A 9 4.67 -16.12 11.13
C GLU A 9 3.79 -15.53 10.01
N LYS A 10 3.25 -14.34 10.25
CA LYS A 10 3.19 -13.38 9.15
C LYS A 10 4.65 -13.10 8.87
N GLU A 11 5.17 -13.72 7.82
CA GLU A 11 6.41 -13.25 7.24
C GLU A 11 6.11 -11.80 6.82
N ASP A 12 6.55 -10.84 7.62
CA ASP A 12 6.65 -9.44 7.22
C ASP A 12 7.75 -9.40 6.14
N ILE A 13 7.39 -9.76 4.90
CA ILE A 13 8.26 -9.75 3.72
C ILE A 13 8.29 -8.31 3.20
N ASP A 14 8.65 -7.32 4.02
CA ASP A 14 8.51 -5.92 3.57
C ASP A 14 9.61 -4.96 4.02
N ASP A 15 10.67 -5.46 4.65
CA ASP A 15 11.67 -4.59 5.29
C ASP A 15 13.03 -4.51 4.54
N GLU A 16 13.13 -4.95 3.27
CA GLU A 16 14.41 -4.88 2.53
C GLU A 16 14.34 -4.24 1.13
N PHE A 17 13.19 -3.71 0.70
CA PHE A 17 13.07 -2.96 -0.57
C PHE A 17 12.61 -1.49 -0.41
N ASN A 18 12.47 -0.98 0.83
CA ASN A 18 11.66 0.19 1.13
C ASN A 18 12.40 1.54 1.26
N ASP A 19 13.63 1.68 0.78
CA ASP A 19 14.37 2.95 0.92
C ASP A 19 13.97 4.03 -0.12
N GLU A 20 13.07 3.74 -1.07
CA GLU A 20 12.75 4.68 -2.17
C GLU A 20 11.25 4.91 -2.45
N ILE A 21 10.35 4.04 -1.97
CA ILE A 21 8.90 4.17 -2.15
C ILE A 21 8.27 4.60 -0.82
N ASP A 22 7.39 5.61 -0.87
CA ASP A 22 6.69 6.10 0.33
C ASP A 22 5.83 5.00 0.96
N GLU A 23 5.75 4.97 2.29
CA GLU A 23 4.96 3.97 3.03
C GLU A 23 3.49 4.06 2.63
N ASP A 24 2.98 5.27 2.41
CA ASP A 24 1.60 5.52 2.00
C ASP A 24 1.33 4.96 0.59
N VAL A 25 2.27 5.15 -0.35
CA VAL A 25 2.17 4.61 -1.73
C VAL A 25 2.20 3.09 -1.73
N LYS A 26 3.08 2.50 -0.91
CA LYS A 26 3.16 1.05 -0.75
C LYS A 26 1.87 0.47 -0.17
N GLU A 27 1.32 1.11 0.85
CA GLU A 27 0.05 0.68 1.45
C GLU A 27 -1.10 0.75 0.43
N LEU A 28 -1.14 1.77 -0.43
CA LEU A 28 -2.12 1.88 -1.51
C LEU A 28 -1.99 0.73 -2.53
N MET A 29 -0.77 0.38 -2.94
CA MET A 29 -0.51 -0.75 -3.85
C MET A 29 -1.00 -2.08 -3.25
N GLU A 30 -0.72 -2.33 -1.97
CA GLU A 30 -1.09 -3.58 -1.29
C GLU A 30 -2.59 -3.69 -1.01
N ASN A 31 -3.25 -2.58 -0.64
CA ASN A 31 -4.66 -2.58 -0.28
C ASN A 31 -5.59 -2.59 -1.52
N HIS A 32 -5.19 -1.92 -2.60
CA HIS A 32 -6.02 -1.75 -3.80
C HIS A 32 -5.55 -2.59 -4.99
N ASP A 33 -4.44 -3.31 -4.88
CA ASP A 33 -3.87 -4.13 -5.98
C ASP A 33 -3.56 -3.28 -7.24
N ILE A 34 -3.16 -2.02 -7.03
CA ILE A 34 -2.84 -1.05 -8.08
C ILE A 34 -1.33 -0.96 -8.35
N ASP A 35 -0.96 -0.51 -9.54
CA ASP A 35 0.44 -0.30 -9.91
C ASP A 35 1.04 0.92 -9.18
N GLN A 36 2.39 0.97 -9.08
CA GLN A 36 3.11 2.07 -8.43
C GLN A 36 2.72 3.45 -9.01
N ASP A 37 2.61 3.58 -10.33
CA ASP A 37 2.23 4.84 -10.99
C ASP A 37 0.82 5.31 -10.56
N GLN A 38 -0.08 4.35 -10.31
CA GLN A 38 -1.46 4.64 -9.86
C GLN A 38 -1.48 5.00 -8.38
N ALA A 39 -0.70 4.30 -7.56
CA ALA A 39 -0.59 4.58 -6.13
C ALA A 39 0.06 5.95 -5.87
N GLU A 40 1.08 6.34 -6.63
CA GLU A 40 1.68 7.68 -6.56
C GLU A 40 0.66 8.77 -6.93
N GLN A 41 -0.16 8.54 -7.98
CA GLN A 41 -1.24 9.45 -8.36
C GLN A 41 -2.35 9.53 -7.30
N ALA A 42 -2.76 8.38 -6.76
CA ALA A 42 -3.77 8.33 -5.70
C ALA A 42 -3.29 9.10 -4.46
N GLN A 43 -2.02 8.94 -4.08
CA GLN A 43 -1.43 9.70 -2.99
C GLN A 43 -1.44 11.22 -3.27
N GLU A 44 -1.09 11.66 -4.48
CA GLU A 44 -1.15 13.07 -4.87
C GLU A 44 -2.59 13.62 -4.80
N LEU A 45 -3.58 12.83 -5.22
CA LEU A 45 -5.01 13.18 -5.15
C LEU A 45 -5.52 13.25 -3.70
N MET A 46 -5.05 12.35 -2.83
CA MET A 46 -5.36 12.39 -1.40
C MET A 46 -4.77 13.65 -0.74
N ASP A 47 -3.57 14.06 -1.15
CA ASP A 47 -2.96 15.32 -0.75
C ASP A 47 -3.73 16.56 -1.27
N GLU A 48 -4.37 16.45 -2.44
CA GLU A 48 -5.31 17.46 -2.95
C GLU A 48 -6.65 17.51 -2.17
N GLY A 49 -6.88 16.53 -1.30
CA GLY A 49 -8.04 16.44 -0.42
C GLY A 49 -9.14 15.51 -0.92
N LEU A 50 -8.85 14.62 -1.87
CA LEU A 50 -9.73 13.51 -2.20
C LEU A 50 -9.66 12.44 -1.11
N ASP A 51 -10.77 11.72 -0.93
CA ASP A 51 -10.78 10.53 -0.08
C ASP A 51 -10.06 9.37 -0.81
N GLU A 52 -9.52 8.41 -0.05
CA GLU A 52 -8.77 7.26 -0.58
C GLU A 52 -9.50 6.53 -1.72
N GLU A 53 -10.79 6.21 -1.51
CA GLU A 53 -11.60 5.51 -2.50
C GLU A 53 -11.77 6.33 -3.79
N GLU A 54 -11.96 7.65 -3.69
CA GLU A 54 -12.13 8.54 -4.85
C GLU A 54 -10.79 8.76 -5.58
N ALA A 55 -9.70 8.90 -4.82
CA ALA A 55 -8.36 9.07 -5.35
C ALA A 55 -7.91 7.84 -6.16
N VAL A 56 -8.16 6.63 -5.64
CA VAL A 56 -7.85 5.37 -6.33
C VAL A 56 -8.68 5.22 -7.60
N GLU A 57 -9.98 5.49 -7.56
CA GLU A 57 -10.87 5.42 -8.75
C GLU A 57 -10.38 6.37 -9.85
N VAL A 58 -10.01 7.60 -9.49
CA VAL A 58 -9.49 8.58 -10.45
C VAL A 58 -8.11 8.16 -11.00
N ALA A 59 -7.23 7.61 -10.18
CA ALA A 59 -5.93 7.10 -10.60
C ALA A 59 -6.05 5.87 -11.52
N GLU A 60 -7.06 5.01 -11.31
CA GLU A 60 -7.39 3.89 -12.19
C GLU A 60 -7.93 4.32 -13.56
N GLU A 61 -8.77 5.36 -13.61
CA GLU A 61 -9.33 5.88 -14.85
C GLU A 61 -8.33 6.72 -15.69
N GLY A 62 -7.19 7.11 -15.12
CA GLY A 62 -6.18 7.99 -15.74
C GLY A 62 -5.24 7.33 -16.77
N LEU A 63 -5.36 6.02 -17.02
CA LEU A 63 -4.51 5.21 -17.92
C LEU A 63 -5.23 4.74 -19.20
#